data_AF-A0A661PR85-F1
#
_entry.id   AF-A0A661PR85-F1
#
_cell.length_a   1.000
_cell.length_b   1.000
_cell.length_c   1.000
_cell.angle_alpha   90.00
_cell.angle_beta   90.00
_cell.angle_gamma   90.00
#
_symmetry.space_group_name_H-M   'P 1'
#
loop_
_entity.id
_entity.type
_entity.pdbx_description
1 polymer ?
#
loop_
_entity_poly.entity_id
_entity_poly.type
_entity_poly.pdbx_seq_one_letter_code
_entity_poly.pdbx_strand_id
1 'polypeptide(L)'
;MSQAGPQSAEQPVSGRDDLRNRIEKRIRRLERASGNGLWSMALFLLVSLAAFNGFSIFPDLSEDTRRLLGAPPPTGMISLALVVYAFSGIIRTLARMSQNIKPYMGLMHAAFFTAFYTFYHLSEALPGNFWAVFFSGISVMGLENYYLWAHSSEAVRKERALLDSMRKGDEGER
;
A
#
# COMPACT_ATOMS: atom_id res chain seq x y z
N MET A 1 2.12 19.11 -69.15
CA MET A 1 3.28 18.38 -68.58
C MET A 1 3.87 19.29 -67.52
N SER A 2 4.08 18.97 -66.25
CA SER A 2 4.07 17.70 -65.55
C SER A 2 3.84 17.95 -64.04
N GLN A 3 3.00 17.10 -63.46
CA GLN A 3 2.82 16.64 -62.07
C GLN A 3 2.99 17.58 -60.86
N ALA A 4 1.87 17.74 -60.17
CA ALA A 4 1.80 17.81 -58.70
C ALA A 4 2.22 16.45 -58.11
N GLY A 5 3.21 16.47 -57.21
CA GLY A 5 3.57 15.32 -56.37
C GLY A 5 2.80 15.37 -55.04
N PRO A 6 2.19 14.27 -54.58
CA PRO A 6 1.50 14.24 -53.29
C PRO A 6 2.55 14.20 -52.16
N GLN A 7 2.56 15.22 -51.30
CA GLN A 7 3.35 15.18 -50.07
C GLN A 7 2.78 14.14 -49.12
N SER A 8 3.61 13.13 -48.83
CA SER A 8 3.34 11.95 -48.03
C SER A 8 2.79 12.29 -46.64
N ALA A 9 1.58 11.81 -46.38
CA ALA A 9 1.01 11.71 -45.04
C ALA A 9 1.58 10.47 -44.32
N GLU A 10 2.78 10.56 -43.75
CA GLU A 10 3.42 9.45 -43.01
C GLU A 10 3.53 9.68 -41.48
N GLN A 11 2.76 10.61 -40.90
CA GLN A 11 2.86 10.93 -39.47
C GLN A 11 1.84 10.34 -38.46
N PRO A 12 0.90 9.39 -38.74
CA PRO A 12 -0.02 8.94 -37.69
C PRO A 12 0.47 7.75 -36.84
N VAL A 13 1.46 6.96 -37.31
CA VAL A 13 1.78 5.65 -36.69
C VAL A 13 2.72 5.78 -35.47
N SER A 14 3.82 6.54 -35.59
CA SER A 14 4.82 6.65 -34.52
C SER A 14 4.30 7.33 -33.24
N GLY A 15 3.41 8.33 -33.37
CA GLY A 15 2.83 9.01 -32.21
C GLY A 15 1.79 8.16 -31.45
N ARG A 16 1.08 7.28 -32.18
CA ARG A 16 0.05 6.39 -31.62
C ARG A 16 0.68 5.23 -30.85
N ASP A 17 1.75 4.64 -31.37
CA ASP A 17 2.52 3.59 -30.68
C ASP A 17 3.21 4.12 -29.41
N ASP A 18 3.73 5.35 -29.43
CA ASP A 18 4.29 6.00 -28.26
C ASP A 18 3.24 6.26 -27.18
N LEU A 19 2.04 6.70 -27.57
CA LEU A 19 0.93 6.90 -26.64
C LEU A 19 0.47 5.57 -26.02
N ARG A 20 0.33 4.51 -26.83
CA ARG A 20 0.00 3.17 -26.37
C ARG A 20 1.02 2.64 -25.36
N ASN A 21 2.31 2.76 -25.67
CA ASN A 21 3.39 2.35 -24.77
C ASN A 21 3.37 3.12 -23.43
N ARG A 22 3.01 4.41 -23.46
CA ARG A 22 2.86 5.21 -22.23
C ARG A 22 1.70 4.72 -21.38
N ILE A 23 0.56 4.40 -21.98
CA ILE A 23 -0.62 3.90 -21.28
C ILE A 23 -0.33 2.52 -20.66
N GLU A 24 0.28 1.60 -21.39
CA GLU A 24 0.67 0.29 -20.86
C GLU A 24 1.66 0.40 -19.69
N LYS A 25 2.62 1.33 -19.76
CA LYS A 25 3.54 1.61 -18.64
C LYS A 25 2.81 2.13 -17.41
N ARG A 26 1.79 2.98 -17.58
CA ARG A 26 0.95 3.49 -16.48
C ARG A 26 0.14 2.37 -15.84
N ILE A 27 -0.48 1.50 -16.64
CA ILE A 27 -1.23 0.33 -16.15
C ILE A 27 -0.31 -0.56 -15.30
N ARG A 28 0.87 -0.94 -15.83
CA ARG A 28 1.84 -1.77 -15.08
C ARG A 28 2.29 -1.11 -13.78
N ARG A 29 2.46 0.22 -13.76
CA ARG A 29 2.81 0.96 -12.54
C ARG A 29 1.68 0.95 -11.51
N LEU A 30 0.42 1.10 -11.94
CA LEU A 30 -0.75 1.05 -11.06
C LEU A 30 -0.97 -0.36 -10.48
N GLU A 31 -0.82 -1.39 -11.31
CA GLU A 31 -0.89 -2.79 -10.89
C GLU A 31 0.19 -3.13 -9.86
N ARG A 32 1.45 -2.71 -10.08
CA ARG A 32 2.54 -2.87 -9.10
C ARG A 32 2.29 -2.10 -7.82
N ALA A 33 1.78 -0.87 -7.90
CA ALA A 33 1.46 -0.08 -6.71
C ALA A 33 0.39 -0.78 -5.86
N SER A 34 -0.69 -1.28 -6.49
CA SER A 34 -1.72 -2.09 -5.83
C SER A 34 -1.16 -3.37 -5.22
N GLY A 35 -0.24 -4.05 -5.93
CA GLY A 35 0.46 -5.24 -5.43
C GLY A 35 1.30 -4.98 -4.18
N ASN A 36 2.00 -3.84 -4.12
CA ASN A 36 2.74 -3.43 -2.92
C ASN A 36 1.81 -3.19 -1.72
N GLY A 37 0.60 -2.66 -1.98
CA GLY A 37 -0.54 -2.58 -1.06
C GLY A 37 -0.78 -3.88 -0.30
N LEU A 38 -0.96 -4.93 -1.08
CA LEU A 38 -1.29 -6.26 -0.60
C LEU A 38 -0.13 -6.90 0.18
N TRP A 39 1.12 -6.65 -0.24
CA TRP A 39 2.31 -7.13 0.46
C TRP A 39 2.44 -6.56 1.87
N SER A 40 2.09 -5.29 2.11
CA SER A 40 2.10 -4.76 3.48
C SER A 40 1.08 -5.46 4.37
N MET A 41 -0.12 -5.72 3.83
CA MET A 41 -1.18 -6.42 4.56
C MET A 41 -0.77 -7.85 4.90
N ALA A 42 -0.18 -8.55 3.94
CA ALA A 42 0.37 -9.89 4.17
C ALA A 42 1.46 -9.88 5.26
N LEU A 43 2.40 -8.92 5.20
CA LEU A 43 3.44 -8.77 6.21
C LEU A 43 2.85 -8.52 7.60
N PHE A 44 1.87 -7.62 7.71
CA PHE A 44 1.18 -7.34 8.98
C PHE A 44 0.48 -8.58 9.55
N LEU A 45 -0.18 -9.39 8.71
CA LEU A 45 -0.83 -10.63 9.14
C LEU A 45 0.19 -11.66 9.61
N LEU A 46 1.32 -11.80 8.91
CA LEU A 46 2.41 -12.69 9.32
C LEU A 46 2.99 -12.27 10.69
N VAL A 47 3.24 -10.98 10.88
CA VAL A 47 3.71 -10.45 12.17
C VAL A 47 2.66 -10.69 13.27
N SER A 48 1.38 -10.44 12.98
CA SER A 48 0.29 -10.69 13.91
C SER A 48 0.20 -12.17 14.31
N LEU A 49 0.42 -13.09 13.37
CA LEU A 49 0.44 -14.53 13.66
C LEU A 49 1.63 -14.91 14.54
N ALA A 50 2.81 -14.34 14.27
CA ALA A 50 3.99 -14.54 15.11
C ALA A 50 3.75 -14.00 16.54
N ALA A 51 3.16 -12.81 16.66
CA ALA A 51 2.81 -12.20 17.94
C ALA A 51 1.71 -12.97 18.69
N PHE A 52 0.75 -13.57 17.98
CA PHE A 52 -0.31 -14.39 18.59
C PHE A 52 0.27 -15.62 19.31
N ASN A 53 1.30 -16.23 18.73
CA ASN A 53 2.06 -17.31 19.38
C ASN A 53 3.07 -16.80 20.42
N GLY A 54 2.98 -15.53 20.82
CA GLY A 54 3.86 -14.93 21.82
C GLY A 54 5.30 -14.75 21.34
N PHE A 55 5.55 -14.69 20.03
CA PHE A 55 6.89 -14.75 19.44
C PHE A 55 7.68 -16.01 19.83
N SER A 56 7.02 -17.15 20.08
CA SER A 56 7.68 -18.43 20.42
C SER A 56 8.71 -18.95 19.40
N ILE A 57 8.75 -18.36 18.20
CA ILE A 57 9.74 -18.62 17.16
C ILE A 57 11.07 -17.90 17.46
N PHE A 58 11.03 -16.83 18.26
CA PHE A 58 12.20 -16.11 18.75
C PHE A 58 12.63 -16.64 20.11
N PRO A 59 13.94 -16.77 20.37
CA PRO A 59 14.43 -17.13 21.70
C PRO A 59 14.06 -16.04 22.71
N ASP A 60 13.78 -16.46 23.94
CA ASP A 60 13.55 -15.52 25.05
C ASP A 60 14.73 -14.55 25.18
N LEU A 61 14.41 -13.29 25.49
CA LEU A 61 15.42 -12.26 25.66
C LEU A 61 16.34 -12.63 26.82
N SER A 62 17.66 -12.69 26.57
CA SER A 62 18.64 -12.91 27.63
C SER A 62 18.57 -11.80 28.67
N GLU A 63 18.92 -12.14 29.92
CA GLU A 63 19.00 -11.18 31.02
C GLU A 63 19.89 -9.97 30.69
N ASP A 64 20.96 -10.18 29.91
CA ASP A 64 21.83 -9.09 29.44
C ASP A 64 21.10 -8.13 28.51
N THR A 65 20.22 -8.64 27.63
CA THR A 65 19.43 -7.81 26.72
C THR A 65 18.36 -7.04 27.48
N ARG A 66 17.71 -7.67 28.48
CA ARG A 66 16.77 -6.98 29.38
C ARG A 66 17.46 -5.87 30.17
N ARG A 67 18.66 -6.11 30.69
CA ARG A 67 19.46 -5.08 31.40
C ARG A 67 19.83 -3.91 30.51
N LEU A 68 20.12 -4.16 29.23
CA LEU A 68 20.50 -3.12 28.26
C LEU A 68 19.29 -2.29 27.79
N LEU A 69 18.11 -2.90 27.68
CA LEU A 69 16.85 -2.24 27.31
C LEU A 69 16.23 -1.43 28.46
N GLY A 70 16.55 -1.76 29.71
CA GLY A 70 16.05 -1.06 30.89
C GLY A 70 14.62 -1.43 31.27
N ALA A 71 13.99 -0.60 32.11
CA ALA A 71 12.63 -0.86 32.59
C ALA A 71 11.63 -0.80 31.43
N PRO A 72 10.73 -1.80 31.29
CA PRO A 72 9.76 -1.81 30.21
C PRO A 72 8.79 -0.62 30.34
N PRO A 73 8.34 -0.03 29.22
CA PRO A 73 7.41 1.08 29.25
C PRO A 73 6.07 0.67 29.88
N PRO A 74 5.41 1.56 30.64
CA PRO A 74 4.11 1.28 31.23
C PRO A 74 3.07 0.95 30.15
N THR A 75 2.31 -0.14 30.32
CA THR A 75 1.30 -0.61 29.37
C THR A 75 0.31 0.49 28.95
N GLY A 76 -0.10 1.34 29.89
CA GLY A 76 -1.01 2.46 29.62
C GLY A 76 -0.45 3.48 28.61
N MET A 77 0.87 3.74 28.63
CA MET A 77 1.51 4.65 27.68
C MET A 77 1.56 4.04 26.27
N ILE A 78 1.82 2.73 26.17
CA ILE A 78 1.81 2.00 24.90
C ILE A 78 0.40 2.05 24.29
N SER A 79 -0.63 1.76 25.09
CA SER A 79 -2.03 1.79 24.64
C SER A 79 -2.47 3.18 24.21
N LEU A 80 -2.08 4.23 24.94
CA LEU A 80 -2.37 5.60 24.55
C LEU A 80 -1.71 5.95 23.22
N ALA A 81 -0.44 5.61 23.04
CA ALA A 81 0.29 5.84 21.80
C ALA A 81 -0.34 5.08 20.62
N LEU A 82 -0.79 3.84 20.83
CA LEU A 82 -1.49 3.03 19.84
C LEU A 82 -2.77 3.73 19.36
N VAL A 83 -3.58 4.21 20.31
CA VAL A 83 -4.84 4.92 20.01
C VAL A 83 -4.56 6.19 19.22
N VAL A 84 -3.65 7.04 19.71
CA VAL A 84 -3.28 8.29 19.03
C VAL A 84 -2.78 8.01 17.61
N TYR A 85 -1.94 6.98 17.45
CA TYR A 85 -1.43 6.57 16.16
C TYR A 85 -2.53 6.05 15.22
N ALA A 86 -3.41 5.18 15.71
CA ALA A 86 -4.49 4.61 14.91
C ALA A 86 -5.44 5.68 14.40
N PHE A 87 -5.91 6.58 15.28
CA PHE A 87 -6.75 7.71 14.90
C PHE A 87 -6.04 8.65 13.92
N SER A 88 -4.78 8.98 14.19
CA SER A 88 -3.99 9.82 13.29
C SER A 88 -3.87 9.18 11.91
N GLY A 89 -3.57 7.87 11.83
CA GLY A 89 -3.47 7.12 10.60
C GLY A 89 -4.77 7.14 9.80
N ILE A 90 -5.91 6.85 10.44
CA ILE A 90 -7.24 6.88 9.81
C ILE A 90 -7.54 8.27 9.25
N ILE A 91 -7.41 9.32 10.08
CA ILE A 91 -7.69 10.70 9.66
C ILE A 91 -6.79 11.10 8.49
N ARG A 92 -5.50 10.77 8.54
CA ARG A 92 -4.56 11.08 7.45
C ARG A 92 -4.92 10.34 6.17
N THR A 93 -5.36 9.08 6.26
CA THR A 93 -5.79 8.30 5.09
C THR A 93 -7.08 8.86 4.50
N LEU A 94 -8.06 9.23 5.32
CA LEU A 94 -9.29 9.89 4.87
C LEU A 94 -9.02 11.26 4.25
N ALA A 95 -8.14 12.07 4.85
CA ALA A 95 -7.74 13.35 4.29
C ALA A 95 -7.06 13.19 2.91
N ARG A 96 -6.19 12.19 2.76
CA ARG A 96 -5.59 11.84 1.46
C ARG A 96 -6.65 11.41 0.44
N MET A 97 -7.63 10.64 0.87
CA MET A 97 -8.76 10.23 0.01
C MET A 97 -9.54 11.45 -0.50
N SER A 98 -9.76 12.47 0.33
CA SER A 98 -10.42 13.71 -0.07
C SER A 98 -9.60 14.55 -1.05
N GLN A 99 -8.27 14.56 -0.92
CA GLN A 99 -7.39 15.43 -1.73
C GLN A 99 -6.75 14.75 -2.95
N ASN A 100 -6.94 13.43 -3.14
CA ASN A 100 -6.41 12.64 -4.26
C ASN A 100 -4.86 12.71 -4.38
N ILE A 101 -4.16 12.85 -3.25
CA ILE A 101 -2.69 13.00 -3.18
C ILE A 101 -2.03 11.63 -2.92
N LYS A 102 -0.92 11.30 -3.62
CA LYS A 102 -0.06 10.14 -3.29
C LYS A 102 1.18 10.61 -2.51
N PRO A 103 1.47 10.00 -1.34
CA PRO A 103 2.12 8.69 -1.31
C PRO A 103 1.46 7.66 -0.37
N TYR A 104 1.64 6.38 -0.70
CA TYR A 104 1.20 5.20 0.06
C TYR A 104 2.19 4.85 1.17
N MET A 105 1.70 4.60 2.40
CA MET A 105 2.53 4.37 3.59
C MET A 105 2.31 3.00 4.24
N GLY A 106 1.66 2.04 3.56
CA GLY A 106 1.23 0.79 4.20
C GLY A 106 2.36 -0.06 4.80
N LEU A 107 3.56 -0.05 4.21
CA LEU A 107 4.75 -0.69 4.81
C LEU A 107 5.18 -0.03 6.13
N MET A 108 5.09 1.29 6.22
CA MET A 108 5.39 2.01 7.46
C MET A 108 4.35 1.68 8.52
N HIS A 109 3.07 1.58 8.15
CA HIS A 109 2.03 1.16 9.10
C HIS A 109 2.31 -0.24 9.67
N ALA A 110 2.68 -1.20 8.81
CA ALA A 110 3.07 -2.54 9.25
C ALA A 110 4.24 -2.51 10.25
N ALA A 111 5.29 -1.73 9.94
CA ALA A 111 6.45 -1.58 10.83
C ALA A 111 6.08 -0.96 12.18
N PHE A 112 5.22 0.06 12.20
CA PHE A 112 4.72 0.66 13.44
C PHE A 112 3.93 -0.33 14.29
N PHE A 113 2.99 -1.07 13.71
CA PHE A 113 2.23 -2.09 14.46
C PHE A 113 3.12 -3.23 14.94
N THR A 114 4.16 -3.58 14.19
CA THR A 114 5.20 -4.53 14.64
C THR A 114 5.89 -4.01 15.91
N ALA A 115 6.28 -2.73 15.95
CA ALA A 115 6.89 -2.13 17.13
C ALA A 115 5.94 -2.14 18.35
N PHE A 116 4.64 -1.89 18.16
CA PHE A 116 3.66 -2.02 19.24
C PHE A 116 3.57 -3.45 19.79
N TYR A 117 3.54 -4.46 18.92
CA TYR A 117 3.61 -5.86 19.36
C TYR A 117 4.88 -6.15 20.16
N THR A 118 6.04 -5.65 19.71
CA THR A 118 7.31 -5.78 20.44
C THR A 118 7.27 -5.11 21.80
N PHE A 119 6.74 -3.88 21.91
CA PHE A 119 6.65 -3.19 23.21
C PHE A 119 5.72 -3.91 24.18
N TYR A 120 4.57 -4.39 23.73
CA TYR A 120 3.70 -5.18 24.61
C TYR A 120 4.30 -6.53 25.01
N HIS A 121 5.13 -7.12 24.15
CA HIS A 121 5.87 -8.33 24.48
C HIS A 121 6.92 -8.06 25.57
N LEU A 122 7.69 -6.96 25.42
CA LEU A 122 8.68 -6.53 26.42
C LEU A 122 8.07 -6.19 27.77
N SER A 123 6.86 -5.63 27.79
CA SER A 123 6.12 -5.34 29.02
C SER A 123 5.30 -6.51 29.56
N GLU A 124 5.45 -7.73 29.00
CA GLU A 124 4.72 -8.95 29.38
C GLU A 124 3.18 -8.80 29.33
N ALA A 125 2.69 -7.82 28.57
CA ALA A 125 1.28 -7.44 28.49
C ALA A 125 0.65 -7.78 27.12
N LEU A 126 1.37 -8.51 26.26
CA LEU A 126 0.95 -8.88 24.92
C LEU A 126 -0.38 -9.65 24.87
N PRO A 127 -0.62 -10.71 25.67
CA PRO A 127 -1.88 -11.47 25.59
C PRO A 127 -3.12 -10.61 25.87
N GLY A 128 -3.02 -9.65 26.79
CA GLY A 128 -4.11 -8.75 27.14
C GLY A 128 -4.36 -7.62 26.13
N ASN A 129 -3.37 -7.30 25.28
CA ASN A 129 -3.44 -6.15 24.36
C ASN A 129 -3.34 -6.54 22.88
N PHE A 130 -3.12 -7.82 22.57
CA PHE A 130 -2.97 -8.34 21.21
C PHE A 130 -4.10 -7.87 20.30
N TRP A 131 -5.34 -8.05 20.75
CA TRP A 131 -6.53 -7.70 19.97
C TRP A 131 -6.64 -6.21 19.68
N ALA A 132 -6.17 -5.35 20.61
CA ALA A 132 -6.19 -3.91 20.40
C ALA A 132 -5.25 -3.52 19.25
N VAL A 133 -4.03 -4.07 19.22
CA VAL A 133 -3.06 -3.83 18.15
C VAL A 133 -3.57 -4.42 16.83
N PHE A 134 -4.11 -5.64 16.88
CA PHE A 134 -4.62 -6.34 15.70
C PHE A 134 -5.75 -5.58 15.03
N PHE A 135 -6.82 -5.24 15.76
CA PHE A 135 -7.95 -4.52 15.19
C PHE A 135 -7.56 -3.12 14.73
N SER A 136 -6.72 -2.41 15.49
CA SER A 136 -6.20 -1.10 15.06
C SER A 136 -5.42 -1.22 13.76
N GLY A 137 -4.59 -2.25 13.62
CA GLY A 137 -3.82 -2.54 12.41
C GLY A 137 -4.71 -2.84 11.21
N ILE A 138 -5.68 -3.74 11.37
CA ILE A 138 -6.66 -4.06 10.33
C ILE A 138 -7.44 -2.81 9.90
N SER A 139 -7.87 -1.97 10.83
CA SER A 139 -8.61 -0.75 10.50
C SER A 139 -7.76 0.25 9.70
N VAL A 140 -6.55 0.57 10.18
CA VAL A 140 -5.67 1.56 9.52
C VAL A 140 -5.18 1.04 8.17
N MET A 141 -4.62 -0.16 8.14
CA MET A 141 -4.04 -0.73 6.92
C MET A 141 -5.10 -1.19 5.93
N GLY A 142 -6.21 -1.74 6.43
CA GLY A 142 -7.35 -2.14 5.59
C GLY A 142 -7.95 -0.94 4.87
N LEU A 143 -8.12 0.19 5.56
CA LEU A 143 -8.60 1.42 4.95
C LEU A 143 -7.63 1.95 3.88
N GLU A 144 -6.33 1.97 4.16
CA GLU A 144 -5.34 2.46 3.19
C GLU A 144 -5.22 1.53 1.96
N ASN A 145 -5.24 0.21 2.18
CA ASN A 145 -5.19 -0.77 1.10
C ASN A 145 -6.47 -0.75 0.25
N TYR A 146 -7.64 -0.61 0.89
CA TYR A 146 -8.91 -0.44 0.18
C TYR A 146 -8.89 0.80 -0.71
N TYR A 147 -8.44 1.94 -0.17
CA TYR A 147 -8.33 3.17 -0.95
C TYR A 147 -7.36 3.02 -2.14
N LEU A 148 -6.19 2.41 -1.91
CA LEU A 148 -5.22 2.17 -2.97
C LEU A 148 -5.79 1.27 -4.07
N TRP A 149 -6.48 0.20 -3.70
CA TRP A 149 -7.10 -0.73 -4.64
C TRP A 149 -8.24 -0.09 -5.43
N ALA A 150 -9.14 0.62 -4.76
CA ALA A 150 -10.27 1.30 -5.41
C ALA A 150 -9.76 2.35 -6.41
N HIS A 151 -8.82 3.19 -6.01
CA HIS A 151 -8.24 4.21 -6.90
C HIS A 151 -7.47 3.58 -8.07
N SER A 152 -6.68 2.53 -7.80
CA SER A 152 -5.90 1.87 -8.86
C SER A 152 -6.78 1.12 -9.85
N SER A 153 -7.84 0.46 -9.39
CA SER A 153 -8.79 -0.25 -10.27
C SER A 153 -9.58 0.72 -11.15
N GLU A 154 -10.00 1.86 -10.60
CA GLU A 154 -10.64 2.92 -11.40
C GLU A 154 -9.69 3.51 -12.46
N ALA A 155 -8.44 3.80 -12.08
CA ALA A 155 -7.45 4.33 -13.00
C ALA A 155 -7.12 3.32 -14.12
N VAL A 156 -6.92 2.05 -13.78
CA VAL A 156 -6.70 0.98 -14.76
C VAL A 156 -7.91 0.80 -15.68
N ARG A 157 -9.14 0.89 -15.16
CA ARG A 157 -10.35 0.80 -15.98
C ARG A 157 -10.44 1.94 -17.01
N LYS A 158 -10.12 3.17 -16.61
CA LYS A 158 -10.09 4.33 -17.52
C LYS A 158 -9.02 4.18 -18.61
N GLU A 159 -7.81 3.79 -18.23
CA GLU A 159 -6.69 3.60 -19.16
C GLU A 159 -6.95 2.42 -20.13
N ARG A 160 -7.58 1.33 -19.68
CA ARG A 160 -8.01 0.21 -20.55
C ARG A 160 -9.10 0.62 -21.54
N ALA A 161 -10.07 1.44 -21.13
CA ALA A 161 -11.10 1.94 -22.04
C ALA A 161 -10.52 2.82 -23.16
N LEU A 162 -9.49 3.62 -22.86
CA LEU A 162 -8.77 4.41 -23.86
C LEU A 162 -8.00 3.52 -24.86
N LEU A 163 -7.38 2.44 -24.40
CA LEU A 163 -6.74 1.45 -25.28
C LEU A 163 -7.75 0.78 -26.21
N ASP A 164 -8.90 0.35 -25.67
CA ASP A 164 -9.94 -0.31 -26.48
C ASP A 164 -10.56 0.65 -27.51
N SER A 165 -10.73 1.93 -27.17
CA SER A 165 -11.23 2.92 -28.14
C SER A 165 -10.22 3.19 -29.27
N MET A 166 -8.91 3.19 -28.97
CA MET A 166 -7.89 3.31 -30.01
C MET A 166 -7.86 2.08 -30.92
N ARG A 167 -7.95 0.87 -30.36
CA ARG A 167 -7.98 -0.38 -31.16
C ARG A 167 -9.19 -0.44 -32.10
N LYS A 168 -10.37 -0.04 -31.62
CA LYS A 168 -11.58 0.01 -32.47
C LYS A 168 -11.50 1.03 -33.60
N GLY A 169 -10.78 2.14 -33.38
CA GLY A 169 -10.48 3.10 -34.44
C GLY A 169 -9.60 2.49 -35.54
N ASP A 170 -8.60 1.69 -35.15
CA ASP A 170 -7.69 1.02 -36.09
C ASP A 170 -8.38 -0.07 -36.94
N GLU A 171 -9.41 -0.72 -36.41
CA GLU A 171 -10.19 -1.76 -37.13
C GLU A 171 -11.21 -1.17 -38.10
N GLY A 172 -11.63 0.09 -37.92
CA GLY A 172 -12.60 0.77 -38.79
C GLY A 172 -11.98 1.53 -39.97
N GLU A 173 -10.66 1.76 -39.98
CA GLU A 173 -9.90 2.41 -41.06
C GLU A 173 -9.24 1.40 -42.04
N ARG A 174 -9.38 0.08 -41.81
CA ARG A 174 -8.90 -0.98 -42.70
C ARG A 174 -10.03 -1.53 -43.57
#